data_AF-A0A7X5WLQ6-F1
#
_entry.id   AF-A0A7X5WLQ6-F1
#
_cell.length_a   1.000
_cell.length_b   1.000
_cell.length_c   1.000
_cell.angle_alpha   90.00
_cell.angle_beta   90.00
_cell.angle_gamma   90.00
#
_symmetry.space_group_name_H-M   'P 1'
#
loop_
_entity.id
_entity.type
_entity.pdbx_description
1 polymer ?
#
loop_
_entity_poly.entity_id
_entity_poly.type
_entity_poly.pdbx_seq_one_letter_code
_entity_poly.pdbx_strand_id
1 'polypeptide(L)'
;AEMTVVGVTGTNGKTTVTHLLESIGRAAGMKVGLIGTVGARIAGIPQPVSHTTPEATHLQRLFRSMADAGVDLVAMEVSSHALAYGRADAIDFDVAAFTNLSQDHLDFHGDMEEYFAAKRRLFESNRARRAVVNVDDPAGVRLAAEVSIPVTTVGFSLEAGIRARVLGADPRGTTMEIVTPDRAFTVTTRIAGQFNAANALVAAACALEVGIAPEAIAAGLLGSSSVPGRFEPVEAGQEFAVIVDYAHTPEAIRNVIDAVRPLTAGKVIAVGGAGGDRDRGKRPLMGAALAEADLAIVTSDNPRSEDPAAIAAAVVSGAPPERAVVTELDRRTAIRKAVAAAAAGDVVLILGKGHETGQQFATASVPFDDRVVAGEEINARAARPPAAPLSWSPAEVAAATGGRPFGDSSVRITRVVTDSREAGPGALFVAMRGKTQDGHGYAGDALRAGAAAVLVEPGVAAEPRIEVANTAVALRDLAVARRDQFSVPVIAVTGSTGKTSTKDLLAAALPNAAASPKSYNNEV
;
A
#
# COMPACT_ATOMS: atom_id res chain seq x y z
N ALA A 1 7.45 -17.82 -39.03
CA ALA A 1 6.39 -17.26 -38.17
C ALA A 1 6.39 -15.75 -38.39
N GLU A 2 5.22 -15.12 -38.45
CA GLU A 2 5.08 -13.65 -38.65
C GLU A 2 5.44 -12.84 -37.39
N MET A 3 5.48 -13.48 -36.21
CA MET A 3 5.84 -12.87 -34.93
C MET A 3 6.38 -13.94 -33.97
N THR A 4 7.09 -13.52 -32.92
CA THR A 4 7.55 -14.36 -31.81
C THR A 4 6.50 -14.40 -30.70
N VAL A 5 6.14 -15.57 -30.18
CA VAL A 5 5.14 -15.70 -29.10
C VAL A 5 5.74 -16.32 -27.84
N VAL A 6 5.65 -15.59 -26.72
CA VAL A 6 6.07 -16.03 -25.39
C VAL A 6 4.84 -16.25 -24.51
N GLY A 7 4.61 -17.51 -24.12
CA GLY A 7 3.51 -17.92 -23.25
C GLY A 7 3.96 -18.11 -21.81
N VAL A 8 3.31 -17.44 -20.86
CA VAL A 8 3.68 -17.49 -19.43
C VAL A 8 2.59 -18.16 -18.61
N THR A 9 2.93 -19.23 -17.90
CA THR A 9 2.05 -19.92 -16.95
C THR A 9 2.67 -20.03 -15.55
N GLY A 10 1.83 -20.38 -14.60
CA GLY A 10 2.13 -20.49 -13.16
C GLY A 10 0.95 -20.04 -12.31
N THR A 11 1.00 -20.24 -11.00
CA THR A 11 -0.05 -19.74 -10.09
C THR A 11 0.04 -18.22 -10.03
N ASN A 12 1.21 -17.68 -9.66
CA ASN A 12 1.44 -16.26 -9.49
C ASN A 12 2.48 -15.70 -10.49
N GLY A 13 2.47 -14.39 -10.72
CA GLY A 13 3.52 -13.69 -11.48
C GLY A 13 3.34 -13.61 -13.00
N LYS A 14 2.36 -14.31 -13.60
CA LYS A 14 2.08 -14.27 -15.06
C LYS A 14 1.94 -12.85 -15.61
N THR A 15 1.08 -12.04 -14.99
CA THR A 15 0.87 -10.65 -15.37
C THR A 15 2.16 -9.82 -15.22
N THR A 16 2.91 -10.01 -14.13
CA THR A 16 4.19 -9.31 -13.92
C THR A 16 5.18 -9.65 -15.03
N VAL A 17 5.45 -10.93 -15.28
CA VAL A 17 6.40 -11.38 -16.31
C VAL A 17 6.02 -10.87 -17.69
N THR A 18 4.74 -10.95 -18.07
CA THR A 18 4.28 -10.51 -19.40
C THR A 18 4.39 -8.99 -19.59
N HIS A 19 4.13 -8.20 -18.54
CA HIS A 19 4.37 -6.75 -18.58
C HIS A 19 5.87 -6.39 -18.60
N LEU A 20 6.71 -7.13 -17.86
CA LEU A 20 8.16 -6.95 -17.92
C LEU A 20 8.69 -7.27 -19.34
N LEU A 21 8.21 -8.34 -19.96
CA LEU A 21 8.52 -8.68 -21.36
C LEU A 21 8.06 -7.59 -22.35
N GLU A 22 6.88 -6.99 -22.13
CA GLU A 22 6.44 -5.86 -22.94
C GLU A 22 7.41 -4.66 -22.82
N SER A 23 7.83 -4.34 -21.61
CA SER A 23 8.78 -3.25 -21.37
C SER A 23 10.15 -3.55 -22.00
N ILE A 24 10.65 -4.77 -21.84
CA ILE A 24 11.91 -5.23 -22.44
C ILE A 24 11.85 -5.18 -23.96
N GLY A 25 10.80 -5.71 -24.58
CA GLY A 25 10.64 -5.67 -26.04
C GLY A 25 10.58 -4.24 -26.58
N ARG A 26 9.87 -3.34 -25.90
CA ARG A 26 9.84 -1.91 -26.28
C ARG A 26 11.21 -1.25 -26.14
N ALA A 27 11.96 -1.53 -25.07
CA ALA A 27 13.32 -1.04 -24.88
C ALA A 27 14.30 -1.58 -25.95
N ALA A 28 14.01 -2.76 -26.51
CA ALA A 28 14.72 -3.35 -27.64
C ALA A 28 14.27 -2.78 -29.01
N GLY A 29 13.34 -1.83 -29.04
CA GLY A 29 12.82 -1.23 -30.28
C GLY A 29 11.78 -2.08 -31.01
N MET A 30 11.25 -3.12 -30.36
CA MET A 30 10.24 -4.02 -30.95
C MET A 30 8.83 -3.47 -30.79
N LYS A 31 7.94 -3.77 -31.74
CA LYS A 31 6.50 -3.64 -31.56
C LYS A 31 5.99 -4.84 -30.78
N VAL A 32 5.40 -4.59 -29.61
CA VAL A 32 4.97 -5.66 -28.70
C VAL A 32 3.45 -5.76 -28.61
N GLY A 33 2.96 -6.99 -28.64
CA GLY A 33 1.60 -7.38 -28.26
C GLY A 33 1.58 -7.91 -26.82
N LEU A 34 0.53 -7.58 -26.07
CA LEU A 34 0.28 -8.11 -24.73
C LEU A 34 -1.10 -8.76 -24.69
N ILE A 35 -1.23 -9.91 -24.05
CA ILE A 35 -2.51 -10.58 -23.81
C ILE A 35 -2.53 -11.09 -22.37
N GLY A 36 -3.45 -10.59 -21.53
CA GLY A 36 -3.50 -11.02 -20.14
C GLY A 36 -4.69 -10.52 -19.35
N THR A 37 -4.59 -10.64 -18.03
CA THR A 37 -5.66 -10.32 -17.06
C THR A 37 -6.04 -8.84 -17.09
N VAL A 38 -5.07 -7.95 -17.30
CA VAL A 38 -5.28 -6.49 -17.35
C VAL A 38 -5.75 -6.02 -18.74
N GLY A 39 -5.97 -6.95 -19.67
CA GLY A 39 -6.43 -6.67 -21.02
C GLY A 39 -5.45 -7.15 -22.08
N ALA A 40 -5.77 -6.85 -23.34
CA ALA A 40 -4.86 -7.04 -24.46
C ALA A 40 -4.40 -5.69 -25.02
N ARG A 41 -3.20 -5.65 -25.61
CA ARG A 41 -2.64 -4.48 -26.30
C ARG A 41 -1.98 -4.88 -27.60
N ILE A 42 -2.14 -4.04 -28.63
CA ILE A 42 -1.39 -4.13 -29.88
C ILE A 42 -0.55 -2.85 -29.99
N ALA A 43 0.78 -2.98 -29.90
CA ALA A 43 1.69 -1.82 -29.92
C ALA A 43 1.28 -0.71 -28.93
N GLY A 44 0.85 -1.11 -27.74
CA GLY A 44 0.37 -0.22 -26.69
C GLY A 44 -1.09 0.23 -26.78
N ILE A 45 -1.78 -0.06 -27.90
CA ILE A 45 -3.20 0.29 -28.08
C ILE A 45 -4.09 -0.78 -27.42
N PRO A 46 -4.92 -0.42 -26.41
CA PRO A 46 -5.80 -1.37 -25.73
C PRO A 46 -6.78 -2.07 -26.67
N GLN A 47 -7.04 -3.35 -26.38
CA GLN A 47 -7.99 -4.20 -27.08
C GLN A 47 -8.98 -4.84 -26.10
N PRO A 48 -10.26 -4.98 -26.46
CA PRO A 48 -11.27 -5.55 -25.58
C PRO A 48 -11.08 -7.08 -25.42
N VAL A 49 -10.97 -7.55 -24.18
CA VAL A 49 -10.94 -8.98 -23.84
C VAL A 49 -11.71 -9.24 -22.54
N SER A 50 -12.29 -10.43 -22.40
CA SER A 50 -13.15 -10.81 -21.26
C SER A 50 -12.50 -11.80 -20.28
N HIS A 51 -11.35 -12.38 -20.63
CA HIS A 51 -10.66 -13.40 -19.84
C HIS A 51 -9.15 -13.17 -19.87
N THR A 52 -8.43 -13.65 -18.85
CA THR A 52 -6.95 -13.68 -18.80
C THR A 52 -6.36 -14.30 -20.06
N THR A 53 -6.94 -15.41 -20.50
CA THR A 53 -6.64 -16.04 -21.77
C THR A 53 -7.95 -16.13 -22.56
N PRO A 54 -8.15 -15.31 -23.62
CA PRO A 54 -9.36 -15.30 -24.42
C PRO A 54 -9.68 -16.66 -25.07
N GLU A 55 -10.91 -16.80 -25.58
CA GLU A 55 -11.32 -17.99 -26.35
C GLU A 55 -10.45 -18.20 -27.60
N ALA A 56 -10.28 -19.46 -28.02
CA ALA A 56 -9.36 -19.83 -29.11
C ALA A 56 -9.57 -19.01 -30.39
N THR A 57 -10.81 -18.84 -30.83
CA THR A 57 -11.15 -18.06 -32.03
C THR A 57 -10.84 -16.58 -31.88
N HIS A 58 -11.02 -16.03 -30.67
CA HIS A 58 -10.66 -14.64 -30.37
C HIS A 58 -9.14 -14.47 -30.39
N LEU A 59 -8.38 -15.39 -29.77
CA LEU A 59 -6.92 -15.37 -29.82
C LEU A 59 -6.39 -15.35 -31.25
N GLN A 60 -6.91 -16.21 -32.13
CA GLN A 60 -6.48 -16.25 -33.54
C GLN A 60 -6.78 -14.94 -34.28
N ARG A 61 -7.95 -14.33 -34.04
CA ARG A 61 -8.28 -13.00 -34.59
C ARG A 61 -7.34 -11.91 -34.08
N LEU A 62 -6.98 -11.97 -32.79
CA LEU A 62 -6.08 -11.02 -32.16
C LEU A 62 -4.67 -11.15 -32.74
N PHE A 63 -4.16 -12.37 -32.90
CA PHE A 63 -2.88 -12.63 -33.56
C PHE A 63 -2.86 -12.13 -35.01
N ARG A 64 -3.92 -12.34 -35.79
CA ARG A 64 -4.00 -11.76 -37.15
C ARG A 64 -3.90 -10.23 -37.11
N SER A 65 -4.61 -9.59 -36.19
CA SER A 65 -4.55 -8.12 -36.02
C SER A 65 -3.16 -7.64 -35.58
N MET A 66 -2.46 -8.41 -34.74
CA MET A 66 -1.08 -8.14 -34.33
C MET A 66 -0.11 -8.27 -35.52
N ALA A 67 -0.27 -9.31 -36.33
CA ALA A 67 0.54 -9.53 -37.52
C ALA A 67 0.35 -8.40 -38.55
N ASP A 68 -0.89 -7.98 -38.78
CA ASP A 68 -1.21 -6.87 -39.70
C ASP A 68 -0.63 -5.52 -39.21
N ALA A 69 -0.50 -5.35 -37.88
CA ALA A 69 0.16 -4.19 -37.28
C ALA A 69 1.70 -4.29 -37.26
N GLY A 70 2.26 -5.43 -37.69
CA GLY A 70 3.68 -5.74 -37.66
C GLY A 70 4.24 -5.89 -36.25
N VAL A 71 3.52 -6.56 -35.36
CA VAL A 71 4.03 -6.92 -34.02
C VAL A 71 5.14 -7.95 -34.13
N ASP A 72 6.28 -7.69 -33.50
CA ASP A 72 7.46 -8.56 -33.51
C ASP A 72 7.42 -9.60 -32.39
N LEU A 73 6.92 -9.21 -31.21
CA LEU A 73 6.89 -10.03 -29.99
C LEU A 73 5.49 -9.99 -29.36
N VAL A 74 4.96 -11.14 -28.94
CA VAL A 74 3.75 -11.23 -28.12
C VAL A 74 4.08 -11.85 -26.77
N ALA A 75 3.77 -11.14 -25.69
CA ALA A 75 3.80 -11.67 -24.33
C ALA A 75 2.37 -12.03 -23.89
N MET A 76 2.13 -13.30 -23.56
CA MET A 76 0.79 -13.82 -23.32
C MET A 76 0.69 -14.58 -21.99
N GLU A 77 -0.29 -14.23 -21.16
CA GLU A 77 -0.67 -15.04 -20.00
C GLU A 77 -1.45 -16.28 -20.47
N VAL A 78 -1.01 -17.45 -20.01
CA VAL A 78 -1.64 -18.74 -20.32
C VAL A 78 -2.12 -19.38 -19.01
N SER A 79 -3.42 -19.25 -18.74
CA SER A 79 -4.02 -19.81 -17.52
C SER A 79 -4.18 -21.33 -17.59
N SER A 80 -4.25 -22.00 -16.45
CA SER A 80 -4.50 -23.45 -16.40
C SER A 80 -5.87 -23.84 -16.97
N HIS A 81 -6.87 -22.99 -16.78
CA HIS A 81 -8.19 -23.16 -17.39
C HIS A 81 -8.10 -23.13 -18.91
N ALA A 82 -7.30 -22.21 -19.47
CA ALA A 82 -7.13 -22.11 -20.91
C ALA A 82 -6.46 -23.34 -21.50
N LEU A 83 -5.47 -23.90 -20.80
CA LEU A 83 -4.84 -25.15 -21.20
C LEU A 83 -5.80 -26.32 -21.07
N ALA A 84 -6.54 -26.44 -19.97
CA ALA A 84 -7.54 -27.49 -19.77
C ALA A 84 -8.60 -27.49 -20.89
N TYR A 85 -9.12 -26.32 -21.25
CA TYR A 85 -10.13 -26.14 -22.32
C TYR A 85 -9.57 -26.10 -23.75
N GLY A 86 -8.25 -26.18 -23.93
CA GLY A 86 -7.63 -26.15 -25.26
C GLY A 86 -7.69 -24.79 -25.97
N ARG A 87 -7.85 -23.68 -25.24
CA ARG A 87 -7.90 -22.32 -25.82
C ARG A 87 -6.60 -21.92 -26.51
N ALA A 88 -5.48 -22.41 -25.98
CA ALA A 88 -4.13 -22.11 -26.46
C ALA A 88 -3.56 -23.20 -27.38
N ASP A 89 -4.35 -24.19 -27.77
CA ASP A 89 -3.85 -25.36 -28.49
C ASP A 89 -3.30 -25.02 -29.88
N ALA A 90 -3.96 -24.13 -30.62
CA ALA A 90 -3.54 -23.76 -31.97
C ALA A 90 -2.41 -22.70 -32.01
N ILE A 91 -1.59 -22.62 -30.97
CA ILE A 91 -0.50 -21.63 -30.85
C ILE A 91 0.84 -22.38 -30.79
N ASP A 92 1.74 -22.02 -31.69
CA ASP A 92 3.14 -22.44 -31.65
C ASP A 92 3.94 -21.39 -30.84
N PHE A 93 4.23 -21.69 -29.58
CA PHE A 93 5.02 -20.81 -28.72
C PHE A 93 6.51 -20.95 -29.03
N ASP A 94 7.20 -19.82 -29.22
CA ASP A 94 8.66 -19.82 -29.33
C ASP A 94 9.32 -20.07 -27.98
N VAL A 95 8.72 -19.53 -26.91
CA VAL A 95 9.15 -19.75 -25.53
C VAL A 95 7.93 -19.95 -24.64
N ALA A 96 7.92 -21.05 -23.88
CA ALA A 96 7.00 -21.26 -22.76
C ALA A 96 7.71 -20.97 -21.44
N ALA A 97 7.09 -20.22 -20.55
CA ALA A 97 7.66 -19.81 -19.27
C ALA A 97 6.83 -20.33 -18.09
N PHE A 98 7.51 -20.87 -17.08
CA PHE A 98 6.91 -21.32 -15.82
C PHE A 98 7.43 -20.48 -14.65
N THR A 99 6.52 -19.87 -13.88
CA THR A 99 6.88 -19.03 -12.72
C THR A 99 6.90 -19.79 -11.39
N ASN A 100 5.81 -20.48 -11.03
CA ASN A 100 5.64 -21.22 -9.77
C ASN A 100 4.31 -22.02 -9.77
N LEU A 101 4.15 -22.91 -8.78
CA LEU A 101 2.88 -23.58 -8.49
C LEU A 101 2.59 -23.61 -6.98
N SER A 102 1.55 -22.90 -6.57
CA SER A 102 0.93 -23.00 -5.24
C SER A 102 -0.57 -23.32 -5.35
N GLN A 103 -1.19 -23.70 -4.23
CA GLN A 103 -2.60 -24.08 -4.17
C GLN A 103 -3.51 -22.93 -4.65
N ASP A 104 -4.21 -23.18 -5.74
CA ASP A 104 -5.21 -22.28 -6.33
C ASP A 104 -6.09 -23.09 -7.30
N HIS A 105 -7.27 -22.59 -7.64
CA HIS A 105 -8.17 -23.19 -8.64
C HIS A 105 -8.53 -24.68 -8.43
N LEU A 106 -8.44 -25.21 -7.20
CA LEU A 106 -8.78 -26.61 -6.90
C LEU A 106 -10.28 -26.89 -6.98
N ASP A 107 -11.12 -25.86 -6.90
CA ASP A 107 -12.54 -25.91 -7.23
C ASP A 107 -12.79 -26.32 -8.69
N PHE A 108 -11.83 -26.04 -9.58
CA PHE A 108 -11.87 -26.44 -10.99
C PHE A 108 -11.07 -27.72 -11.28
N HIS A 109 -9.83 -27.79 -10.82
CA HIS A 109 -8.90 -28.91 -11.13
C HIS A 109 -9.03 -30.09 -10.17
N GLY A 110 -9.83 -30.01 -9.10
CA GLY A 110 -9.96 -31.08 -8.11
C GLY A 110 -8.76 -31.19 -7.15
N ASP A 111 -7.55 -31.37 -7.68
CA ASP A 111 -6.32 -31.50 -6.89
C ASP A 111 -5.09 -30.82 -7.54
N MET A 112 -3.97 -30.87 -6.80
CA MET A 112 -2.71 -30.24 -7.22
C MET A 112 -2.02 -30.97 -8.39
N GLU A 113 -2.22 -32.27 -8.55
CA GLU A 113 -1.62 -33.04 -9.64
C GLU A 113 -2.30 -32.74 -10.97
N GLU A 114 -3.64 -32.69 -10.99
CA GLU A 114 -4.40 -32.27 -12.17
C GLU A 114 -4.08 -30.80 -12.54
N TYR A 115 -3.93 -29.93 -11.53
CA TYR A 115 -3.55 -28.54 -11.75
C TYR A 115 -2.14 -28.40 -12.35
N PHE A 116 -1.16 -29.17 -11.84
CA PHE A 116 0.18 -29.24 -12.40
C PHE A 116 0.16 -29.78 -13.84
N ALA A 117 -0.54 -30.90 -14.07
CA ALA A 117 -0.67 -31.52 -15.38
C ALA A 117 -1.27 -30.57 -16.41
N ALA A 118 -2.28 -29.77 -16.03
CA ALA A 118 -2.87 -28.76 -16.89
C ALA A 118 -1.84 -27.70 -17.33
N LYS A 119 -0.97 -27.22 -16.43
CA LYS A 119 0.09 -26.26 -16.79
C LYS A 119 1.20 -26.89 -17.62
N ARG A 120 1.58 -28.14 -17.31
CA ARG A 120 2.61 -28.91 -18.04
C ARG A 120 2.32 -29.01 -19.54
N ARG A 121 1.03 -29.03 -19.93
CA ARG A 121 0.60 -29.05 -21.35
C ARG A 121 1.20 -27.93 -22.20
N LEU A 122 1.49 -26.75 -21.62
CA LEU A 122 2.12 -25.65 -22.36
C LEU A 122 3.54 -26.00 -22.86
N PHE A 123 4.21 -26.95 -22.19
CA PHE A 123 5.59 -27.34 -22.44
C PHE A 123 5.72 -28.62 -23.27
N GLU A 124 4.61 -29.11 -23.84
CA GLU A 124 4.63 -30.22 -24.79
C GLU A 124 5.34 -29.79 -26.08
N SER A 125 6.04 -30.74 -26.72
CA SER A 125 6.89 -30.45 -27.89
C SER A 125 6.14 -29.99 -29.14
N ASN A 126 4.83 -30.21 -29.21
CA ASN A 126 3.94 -29.69 -30.24
C ASN A 126 3.31 -28.33 -29.88
N ARG A 127 3.66 -27.74 -28.72
CA ARG A 127 3.14 -26.46 -28.25
C ARG A 127 4.21 -25.40 -28.13
N ALA A 128 5.39 -25.77 -27.61
CA ALA A 128 6.47 -24.82 -27.38
C ALA A 128 7.81 -25.33 -27.94
N ARG A 129 8.62 -24.42 -28.45
CA ARG A 129 9.96 -24.75 -28.97
C ARG A 129 11.02 -24.85 -27.89
N ARG A 130 10.92 -24.02 -26.85
CA ARG A 130 11.86 -23.92 -25.72
C ARG A 130 11.11 -23.56 -24.45
N ALA A 131 11.69 -23.91 -23.31
CA ALA A 131 11.13 -23.63 -21.99
C ALA A 131 12.07 -22.73 -21.17
N VAL A 132 11.50 -21.80 -20.41
CA VAL A 132 12.15 -21.08 -19.31
C VAL A 132 11.44 -21.48 -18.02
N VAL A 133 12.15 -22.11 -17.08
CA VAL A 133 11.53 -22.70 -15.90
C VAL A 133 12.20 -22.20 -14.63
N ASN A 134 11.43 -21.56 -13.75
CA ASN A 134 11.91 -21.20 -12.42
C ASN A 134 12.05 -22.45 -11.53
N VAL A 135 13.28 -22.79 -11.17
CA VAL A 135 13.61 -23.99 -10.36
C VAL A 135 13.81 -23.70 -8.88
N ASP A 136 13.60 -22.45 -8.43
CA ASP A 136 13.45 -22.18 -7.00
C ASP A 136 12.11 -22.74 -6.45
N ASP A 137 11.18 -23.10 -7.35
CA ASP A 137 9.93 -23.77 -7.04
C ASP A 137 10.06 -25.30 -7.26
N PRO A 138 9.66 -26.16 -6.30
CA PRO A 138 9.73 -27.61 -6.46
C PRO A 138 8.98 -28.17 -7.67
N ALA A 139 7.83 -27.59 -8.03
CA ALA A 139 7.10 -27.97 -9.23
C ALA A 139 7.85 -27.56 -10.50
N GLY A 140 8.65 -26.48 -10.44
CA GLY A 140 9.56 -26.09 -11.51
C GLY A 140 10.70 -27.08 -11.71
N VAL A 141 11.32 -27.57 -10.62
CA VAL A 141 12.32 -28.65 -10.68
C VAL A 141 11.74 -29.90 -11.35
N ARG A 142 10.54 -30.32 -10.92
CA ARG A 142 9.81 -31.44 -11.52
C ARG A 142 9.52 -31.20 -13.00
N LEU A 143 8.98 -30.04 -13.36
CA LEU A 143 8.64 -29.68 -14.73
C LEU A 143 9.87 -29.74 -15.64
N ALA A 144 11.00 -29.17 -15.21
CA ALA A 144 12.25 -29.17 -15.97
C ALA A 144 12.77 -30.60 -16.25
N ALA A 145 12.49 -31.56 -15.37
CA ALA A 145 12.85 -32.96 -15.54
C ALA A 145 11.88 -33.76 -16.44
N GLU A 146 10.61 -33.35 -16.53
CA GLU A 146 9.56 -34.09 -17.25
C GLU A 146 9.36 -33.65 -18.71
N VAL A 147 9.84 -32.47 -19.09
CA VAL A 147 9.64 -31.92 -20.45
C VAL A 147 10.77 -32.35 -21.39
N SER A 148 10.43 -32.57 -22.66
CA SER A 148 11.36 -33.07 -23.69
C SER A 148 11.94 -31.98 -24.60
N ILE A 149 11.43 -30.74 -24.48
CA ILE A 149 11.94 -29.58 -25.22
C ILE A 149 13.17 -28.98 -24.51
N PRO A 150 14.04 -28.23 -25.20
CA PRO A 150 15.16 -27.53 -24.55
C PRO A 150 14.68 -26.65 -23.39
N VAL A 151 15.33 -26.77 -22.23
CA VAL A 151 14.97 -26.05 -21.00
C VAL A 151 16.11 -25.15 -20.54
N THR A 152 15.79 -23.88 -20.32
CA THR A 152 16.62 -22.92 -19.60
C THR A 152 16.07 -22.78 -18.19
N THR A 153 16.80 -23.30 -17.20
CA THR A 153 16.42 -23.18 -15.79
C THR A 153 16.86 -21.83 -15.22
N VAL A 154 16.00 -21.22 -14.42
CA VAL A 154 16.27 -19.94 -13.75
C VAL A 154 16.08 -20.04 -12.25
N GLY A 155 16.84 -19.28 -11.47
CA GLY A 155 16.64 -19.17 -10.03
C GLY A 155 17.70 -18.37 -9.30
N PHE A 156 17.65 -18.36 -7.96
CA PHE A 156 18.69 -17.80 -7.09
C PHE A 156 19.70 -18.86 -6.63
N SER A 157 19.35 -20.15 -6.78
CA SER A 157 20.25 -21.28 -6.51
C SER A 157 21.43 -21.34 -7.49
N LEU A 158 22.54 -21.95 -7.05
CA LEU A 158 23.71 -22.25 -7.89
C LEU A 158 23.42 -23.33 -8.96
N GLU A 159 22.32 -24.09 -8.82
CA GLU A 159 21.94 -25.16 -9.73
C GLU A 159 21.16 -24.68 -10.97
N ALA A 160 20.73 -23.41 -10.98
CA ALA A 160 20.03 -22.82 -12.13
C ALA A 160 21.01 -22.46 -13.27
N GLY A 161 20.60 -22.68 -14.52
CA GLY A 161 21.39 -22.37 -15.71
C GLY A 161 21.59 -20.87 -15.93
N ILE A 162 20.57 -20.07 -15.62
CA ILE A 162 20.67 -18.61 -15.48
C ILE A 162 20.30 -18.25 -14.04
N ARG A 163 21.19 -17.56 -13.35
CA ARG A 163 21.00 -17.24 -11.93
C ARG A 163 20.95 -15.74 -11.69
N ALA A 164 20.23 -15.33 -10.65
CA ALA A 164 20.27 -13.96 -10.14
C ALA A 164 20.94 -13.90 -8.76
N ARG A 165 21.70 -12.82 -8.52
CA ARG A 165 22.22 -12.46 -7.20
C ARG A 165 21.72 -11.07 -6.83
N VAL A 166 20.94 -10.97 -5.76
CA VAL A 166 20.46 -9.67 -5.26
C VAL A 166 21.65 -8.89 -4.70
N LEU A 167 21.88 -7.69 -5.25
CA LEU A 167 22.93 -6.76 -4.81
C LEU A 167 22.40 -5.78 -3.77
N GLY A 168 21.12 -5.42 -3.88
CA GLY A 168 20.42 -4.57 -2.92
C GLY A 168 18.93 -4.55 -3.23
N ALA A 169 18.12 -4.46 -2.19
CA ALA A 169 16.67 -4.35 -2.32
C ALA A 169 16.16 -3.37 -1.26
N ASP A 170 15.30 -2.46 -1.69
CA ASP A 170 14.52 -1.60 -0.81
C ASP A 170 13.07 -1.56 -1.33
N PRO A 171 12.10 -0.97 -0.62
CA PRO A 171 10.70 -0.97 -1.04
C PRO A 171 10.43 -0.33 -2.41
N ARG A 172 11.37 0.44 -2.96
CA ARG A 172 11.29 1.12 -4.27
C ARG A 172 11.86 0.28 -5.40
N GLY A 173 12.57 -0.81 -5.12
CA GLY A 173 13.11 -1.65 -6.16
C GLY A 173 14.18 -2.66 -5.72
N THR A 174 14.55 -3.51 -6.67
CA THR A 174 15.58 -4.53 -6.47
C THR A 174 16.66 -4.36 -7.53
N THR A 175 17.92 -4.31 -7.10
CA THR A 175 19.08 -4.41 -7.99
C THR A 175 19.69 -5.80 -7.86
N MET A 176 19.87 -6.48 -9.00
CA MET A 176 20.43 -7.82 -9.05
C MET A 176 21.39 -7.98 -10.22
N GLU A 177 22.36 -8.87 -10.05
CA GLU A 177 23.24 -9.33 -11.11
C GLU A 177 22.64 -10.62 -11.69
N ILE A 178 22.36 -10.63 -13.00
CA ILE A 178 21.98 -11.82 -13.74
C ILE A 178 23.25 -12.43 -14.33
N VAL A 179 23.47 -13.71 -14.05
CA VAL A 179 24.62 -14.48 -14.51
C VAL A 179 24.13 -15.58 -15.42
N THR A 180 24.56 -15.53 -16.68
CA THR A 180 24.37 -16.57 -17.69
C THR A 180 25.68 -17.39 -17.82
N PRO A 181 25.69 -18.50 -18.59
CA PRO A 181 26.92 -19.27 -18.81
C PRO A 181 28.07 -18.47 -19.45
N ASP A 182 27.75 -17.46 -20.25
CA ASP A 182 28.69 -16.70 -21.07
C ASP A 182 29.00 -15.29 -20.52
N ARG A 183 28.14 -14.70 -19.69
CA ARG A 183 28.27 -13.32 -19.21
C ARG A 183 27.53 -13.06 -17.90
N ALA A 184 27.81 -11.91 -17.31
CA ALA A 184 27.01 -11.36 -16.22
C ALA A 184 26.65 -9.91 -16.55
N PHE A 185 25.48 -9.46 -16.11
CA PHE A 185 25.04 -8.08 -16.25
C PHE A 185 24.12 -7.67 -15.10
N THR A 186 24.15 -6.39 -14.75
CA THR A 186 23.33 -5.85 -13.66
C THR A 186 22.01 -5.31 -14.21
N VAL A 187 20.93 -5.59 -13.49
CA VAL A 187 19.60 -5.04 -13.75
C VAL A 187 19.03 -4.44 -12.47
N THR A 188 18.17 -3.43 -12.64
CA THR A 188 17.41 -2.83 -11.55
C THR A 188 15.94 -2.84 -11.94
N THR A 189 15.08 -3.32 -11.04
CA THR A 189 13.62 -3.28 -11.18
C THR A 189 13.05 -2.23 -10.24
N ARG A 190 11.96 -1.56 -10.65
CA ARG A 190 11.17 -0.67 -9.78
C ARG A 190 10.11 -1.39 -8.94
N ILE A 191 10.15 -2.72 -8.98
CA ILE A 191 9.22 -3.57 -8.24
C ILE A 191 10.06 -4.34 -7.23
N ALA A 192 9.79 -4.12 -5.95
CA ALA A 192 10.54 -4.74 -4.87
C ALA A 192 10.00 -6.12 -4.49
N GLY A 193 10.74 -6.83 -3.64
CA GLY A 193 10.38 -8.16 -3.14
C GLY A 193 11.01 -9.31 -3.94
N GLN A 194 11.31 -10.40 -3.24
CA GLN A 194 12.02 -11.56 -3.80
C GLN A 194 11.26 -12.23 -4.95
N PHE A 195 9.92 -12.36 -4.81
CA PHE A 195 9.10 -12.95 -5.88
C PHE A 195 9.09 -12.10 -7.16
N ASN A 196 9.19 -10.77 -7.04
CA ASN A 196 9.32 -9.90 -8.21
C ASN A 196 10.72 -9.97 -8.83
N ALA A 197 11.75 -10.18 -8.02
CA ALA A 197 13.07 -10.49 -8.53
C ALA A 197 13.08 -11.81 -9.33
N ALA A 198 12.38 -12.84 -8.85
CA ALA A 198 12.18 -14.09 -9.58
C ALA A 198 11.43 -13.87 -10.91
N ASN A 199 10.33 -13.10 -10.89
CA ASN A 199 9.57 -12.76 -12.10
C ASN A 199 10.43 -11.98 -13.11
N ALA A 200 11.26 -11.05 -12.65
CA ALA A 200 12.18 -10.31 -13.51
C ALA A 200 13.28 -11.20 -14.11
N LEU A 201 13.76 -12.18 -13.35
CA LEU A 201 14.70 -13.18 -13.87
C LEU A 201 14.05 -14.06 -14.94
N VAL A 202 12.81 -14.54 -14.73
CA VAL A 202 12.04 -15.28 -15.75
C VAL A 202 11.86 -14.44 -17.01
N ALA A 203 11.45 -13.17 -16.87
CA ALA A 203 11.28 -12.26 -18.01
C ALA A 203 12.60 -12.01 -18.76
N ALA A 204 13.70 -11.80 -18.03
CA ALA A 204 15.03 -11.62 -18.62
C ALA A 204 15.49 -12.87 -19.38
N ALA A 205 15.29 -14.07 -18.82
CA ALA A 205 15.64 -15.32 -19.48
C ALA A 205 14.79 -15.54 -20.74
N CYS A 206 13.48 -15.27 -20.70
CA CYS A 206 12.64 -15.30 -21.89
C CYS A 206 13.13 -14.31 -22.96
N ALA A 207 13.53 -13.10 -22.56
CA ALA A 207 14.10 -12.10 -23.47
C ALA A 207 15.43 -12.55 -24.10
N LEU A 208 16.31 -13.20 -23.33
CA LEU A 208 17.54 -13.80 -23.84
C LEU A 208 17.25 -14.91 -24.85
N GLU A 209 16.27 -15.79 -24.58
CA GLU A 209 15.85 -16.88 -25.46
C GLU A 209 15.27 -16.39 -26.80
N VAL A 210 14.73 -15.17 -26.84
CA VAL A 210 14.26 -14.53 -28.09
C VAL A 210 15.32 -13.61 -28.72
N GLY A 211 16.54 -13.57 -28.16
CA GLY A 211 17.68 -12.85 -28.72
C GLY A 211 17.77 -11.36 -28.38
N ILE A 212 17.07 -10.89 -27.34
CA ILE A 212 17.16 -9.49 -26.91
C ILE A 212 18.46 -9.26 -26.13
N ALA A 213 19.19 -8.21 -26.50
CA ALA A 213 20.47 -7.87 -25.88
C ALA A 213 20.30 -7.41 -24.42
N PRO A 214 21.19 -7.78 -23.49
CA PRO A 214 21.04 -7.45 -22.07
C PRO A 214 20.98 -5.98 -21.72
N GLU A 215 21.52 -5.10 -22.56
CA GLU A 215 21.39 -3.66 -22.41
C GLU A 215 19.93 -3.22 -22.55
N ALA A 216 19.19 -3.81 -23.50
CA ALA A 216 17.75 -3.60 -23.65
C ALA A 216 16.95 -4.29 -22.53
N ILE A 217 17.40 -5.45 -22.05
CA ILE A 217 16.79 -6.12 -20.88
C ILE A 217 16.89 -5.23 -19.64
N ALA A 218 18.09 -4.73 -19.33
CA ALA A 218 18.33 -3.86 -18.19
C ALA A 218 17.51 -2.56 -18.29
N ALA A 219 17.51 -1.93 -19.47
CA ALA A 219 16.70 -0.74 -19.74
C ALA A 219 15.19 -1.00 -19.61
N GLY A 220 14.71 -2.14 -20.11
CA GLY A 220 13.31 -2.55 -20.04
C GLY A 220 12.83 -2.85 -18.62
N LEU A 221 13.63 -3.55 -17.83
CA LEU A 221 13.33 -3.84 -16.42
C LEU A 221 13.35 -2.58 -15.54
N LEU A 222 14.25 -1.63 -15.83
CA LEU A 222 14.28 -0.34 -15.14
C LEU A 222 13.12 0.56 -15.57
N GLY A 223 12.80 0.53 -16.86
CA GLY A 223 11.75 1.33 -17.49
C GLY A 223 10.34 0.81 -17.24
N SER A 224 10.19 -0.45 -16.82
CA SER A 224 8.88 -1.00 -16.48
C SER A 224 8.34 -0.25 -15.27
N SER A 225 7.27 0.52 -15.47
CA SER A 225 6.37 0.87 -14.37
C SER A 225 5.82 -0.44 -13.79
N SER A 226 5.60 -0.48 -12.49
CA SER A 226 4.87 -1.58 -11.84
C SER A 226 3.60 -1.92 -12.62
N VAL A 227 3.21 -3.20 -12.60
CA VAL A 227 1.90 -3.60 -13.12
C VAL A 227 0.83 -2.80 -12.35
N PRO A 228 -0.11 -2.13 -13.05
CA PRO A 228 -1.14 -1.34 -12.39
C PRO A 228 -1.80 -2.14 -11.26
N GLY A 229 -1.74 -1.61 -10.04
CA GLY A 229 -2.33 -2.20 -8.85
C GLY A 229 -1.68 -3.49 -8.35
N ARG A 230 -0.42 -3.76 -8.70
CA ARG A 230 0.35 -4.90 -8.20
C ARG A 230 1.71 -4.39 -7.71
N PHE A 231 1.84 -4.32 -6.40
CA PHE A 231 3.03 -3.83 -5.72
C PHE A 231 3.51 -2.49 -6.32
N GLU A 232 2.56 -1.61 -6.62
CA GLU A 232 2.77 -0.37 -7.37
C GLU A 232 3.23 0.75 -6.42
N PRO A 233 4.48 1.24 -6.54
CA PRO A 233 4.95 2.33 -5.71
C PRO A 233 4.27 3.64 -6.10
N VAL A 234 3.91 4.44 -5.10
CA VAL A 234 3.40 5.80 -5.26
C VAL A 234 4.47 6.77 -4.77
N GLU A 235 5.10 7.46 -5.72
CA GLU A 235 6.21 8.39 -5.46
C GLU A 235 5.76 9.84 -5.65
N ALA A 236 5.89 10.65 -4.60
CA ALA A 236 5.62 12.07 -4.60
C ALA A 236 6.67 12.86 -3.78
N GLY A 237 7.90 12.32 -3.68
CA GLY A 237 9.05 12.97 -3.03
C GLY A 237 9.16 12.76 -1.52
N GLN A 238 8.42 11.81 -0.96
CA GLN A 238 8.43 11.48 0.46
C GLN A 238 9.59 10.54 0.86
N GLU A 239 9.90 10.47 2.17
CA GLU A 239 11.00 9.64 2.72
C GLU A 239 10.55 8.25 3.21
N PHE A 240 9.31 7.86 2.93
CA PHE A 240 8.72 6.57 3.29
C PHE A 240 8.10 5.93 2.04
N ALA A 241 8.03 4.60 2.00
CA ALA A 241 7.46 3.92 0.85
C ALA A 241 5.94 3.90 0.95
N VAL A 242 5.25 4.06 -0.18
CA VAL A 242 3.80 3.82 -0.30
C VAL A 242 3.58 2.87 -1.47
N ILE A 243 2.90 1.75 -1.22
CA ILE A 243 2.72 0.67 -2.19
C ILE A 243 1.22 0.34 -2.28
N VAL A 244 0.67 0.35 -3.49
CA VAL A 244 -0.71 -0.06 -3.78
C VAL A 244 -0.72 -1.48 -4.35
N ASP A 245 -1.52 -2.38 -3.78
CA ASP A 245 -1.64 -3.76 -4.22
C ASP A 245 -3.09 -4.27 -4.21
N TYR A 246 -3.38 -5.26 -5.06
CA TYR A 246 -4.69 -5.91 -5.21
C TYR A 246 -4.97 -7.03 -4.22
N ALA A 247 -4.04 -7.31 -3.30
CA ALA A 247 -4.20 -8.32 -2.28
C ALA A 247 -5.52 -8.13 -1.51
N HIS A 248 -6.49 -9.02 -1.77
CA HIS A 248 -7.85 -9.00 -1.21
C HIS A 248 -8.27 -10.38 -0.66
N THR A 249 -7.29 -11.26 -0.44
CA THR A 249 -7.42 -12.56 0.23
C THR A 249 -6.44 -12.61 1.41
N PRO A 250 -6.70 -13.43 2.45
CA PRO A 250 -5.82 -13.51 3.62
C PRO A 250 -4.36 -13.84 3.27
N GLU A 251 -4.16 -14.81 2.39
CA GLU A 251 -2.84 -15.23 1.92
C GLU A 251 -2.14 -14.13 1.13
N ALA A 252 -2.85 -13.48 0.19
CA ALA A 252 -2.26 -12.39 -0.58
C ALA A 252 -1.83 -11.21 0.31
N ILE A 253 -2.62 -10.88 1.34
CA ILE A 253 -2.27 -9.81 2.29
C ILE A 253 -0.98 -10.17 3.05
N ARG A 254 -0.89 -11.39 3.59
CA ARG A 254 0.32 -11.89 4.25
C ARG A 254 1.53 -11.82 3.32
N ASN A 255 1.39 -12.33 2.11
CA ASN A 255 2.48 -12.35 1.13
C ASN A 255 3.02 -10.94 0.82
N VAL A 256 2.15 -9.92 0.78
CA VAL A 256 2.59 -8.52 0.57
C VAL A 256 3.30 -7.97 1.81
N ILE A 257 2.78 -8.23 3.02
CA ILE A 257 3.40 -7.80 4.28
C ILE A 257 4.77 -8.47 4.46
N ASP A 258 4.85 -9.78 4.29
CA ASP A 258 6.07 -10.58 4.40
C ASP A 258 7.13 -10.16 3.38
N ALA A 259 6.70 -9.68 2.20
CA ALA A 259 7.63 -9.22 1.18
C ALA A 259 8.23 -7.85 1.46
N VAL A 260 7.51 -6.95 2.14
CA VAL A 260 8.07 -5.64 2.52
C VAL A 260 8.85 -5.71 3.83
N ARG A 261 8.52 -6.63 4.72
CA ARG A 261 9.10 -6.67 6.07
C ARG A 261 10.64 -6.76 6.07
N PRO A 262 11.31 -7.58 5.23
CA PRO A 262 12.77 -7.61 5.13
C PRO A 262 13.38 -6.38 4.45
N LEU A 263 12.58 -5.56 3.77
CA LEU A 263 13.04 -4.40 3.00
C LEU A 263 13.08 -3.10 3.81
N THR A 264 12.55 -3.12 5.04
CA THR A 264 12.52 -1.95 5.92
C THR A 264 12.86 -2.31 7.36
N ALA A 265 13.56 -1.41 8.05
CA ALA A 265 13.74 -1.45 9.50
C ALA A 265 12.68 -0.62 10.27
N GLY A 266 11.85 0.14 9.55
CA GLY A 266 10.77 0.97 10.09
C GLY A 266 9.47 0.19 10.32
N LYS A 267 8.35 0.89 10.40
CA LYS A 267 7.02 0.29 10.55
C LYS A 267 6.42 -0.10 9.21
N VAL A 268 5.66 -1.19 9.20
CA VAL A 268 4.72 -1.54 8.13
C VAL A 268 3.32 -1.13 8.57
N ILE A 269 2.69 -0.24 7.80
CA ILE A 269 1.34 0.28 8.04
C ILE A 269 0.43 -0.23 6.93
N ALA A 270 -0.56 -1.05 7.25
CA ALA A 270 -1.45 -1.65 6.26
C ALA A 270 -2.85 -1.01 6.29
N VAL A 271 -3.35 -0.59 5.13
CA VAL A 271 -4.72 -0.12 4.91
C VAL A 271 -5.44 -1.14 4.05
N GLY A 272 -6.55 -1.69 4.52
CA GLY A 272 -7.24 -2.76 3.80
C GLY A 272 -8.68 -2.95 4.24
N GLY A 273 -9.45 -3.66 3.43
CA GLY A 273 -10.87 -3.93 3.68
C GLY A 273 -11.33 -5.18 2.95
N ALA A 274 -12.63 -5.48 3.04
CA ALA A 274 -13.25 -6.56 2.29
C ALA A 274 -14.42 -6.04 1.46
N GLY A 275 -14.67 -6.68 0.31
CA GLY A 275 -15.85 -6.39 -0.49
C GLY A 275 -17.12 -7.01 0.10
N GLY A 276 -18.26 -6.32 -0.03
CA GLY A 276 -19.58 -6.88 0.23
C GLY A 276 -20.11 -7.70 -0.96
N ASP A 277 -21.17 -8.46 -0.74
CA ASP A 277 -21.76 -9.44 -1.67
C ASP A 277 -20.71 -10.44 -2.20
N ARG A 278 -19.83 -10.86 -1.29
CA ARG A 278 -18.71 -11.78 -1.51
C ARG A 278 -18.57 -12.72 -0.33
N ASP A 279 -17.62 -13.66 -0.44
CA ASP A 279 -17.31 -14.61 0.63
C ASP A 279 -17.07 -13.90 1.98
N ARG A 280 -17.93 -14.24 2.95
CA ARG A 280 -17.88 -13.72 4.33
C ARG A 280 -16.85 -14.47 5.17
N GLY A 281 -16.59 -15.73 4.86
CA GLY A 281 -15.70 -16.62 5.63
C GLY A 281 -14.26 -16.11 5.68
N LYS A 282 -13.80 -15.44 4.61
CA LYS A 282 -12.46 -14.85 4.59
C LYS A 282 -12.30 -13.56 5.41
N ARG A 283 -13.38 -12.87 5.81
CA ARG A 283 -13.27 -11.53 6.45
C ARG A 283 -12.44 -11.55 7.74
N PRO A 284 -12.70 -12.45 8.72
CA PRO A 284 -11.87 -12.51 9.93
C PRO A 284 -10.42 -12.87 9.61
N LEU A 285 -10.21 -13.80 8.67
CA LEU A 285 -8.87 -14.21 8.24
C LEU A 285 -8.08 -13.06 7.59
N MET A 286 -8.75 -12.17 6.87
CA MET A 286 -8.14 -10.95 6.32
C MET A 286 -7.75 -9.97 7.44
N GLY A 287 -8.56 -9.84 8.49
CA GLY A 287 -8.22 -9.01 9.64
C GLY A 287 -7.02 -9.54 10.41
N ALA A 288 -6.95 -10.86 10.60
CA ALA A 288 -5.78 -11.53 11.17
C ALA A 288 -4.52 -11.22 10.34
N ALA A 289 -4.59 -11.35 9.02
CA ALA A 289 -3.49 -11.06 8.11
C ALA A 289 -3.08 -9.58 8.13
N LEU A 290 -4.04 -8.63 8.10
CA LEU A 290 -3.74 -7.20 8.20
C LEU A 290 -3.05 -6.84 9.52
N ALA A 291 -3.46 -7.47 10.61
CA ALA A 291 -2.93 -7.24 11.96
C ALA A 291 -1.49 -7.73 12.15
N GLU A 292 -0.91 -8.44 11.17
CA GLU A 292 0.52 -8.79 11.15
C GLU A 292 1.40 -7.56 10.92
N ALA A 293 0.87 -6.49 10.30
CA ALA A 293 1.49 -5.18 10.22
C ALA A 293 1.63 -4.50 11.61
N ASP A 294 2.52 -3.51 11.71
CA ASP A 294 2.73 -2.74 12.96
C ASP A 294 1.52 -1.84 13.29
N LEU A 295 0.79 -1.41 12.25
CA LEU A 295 -0.49 -0.70 12.36
C LEU A 295 -1.40 -1.15 11.21
N ALA A 296 -2.59 -1.65 11.55
CA ALA A 296 -3.63 -1.97 10.58
C ALA A 296 -4.75 -0.93 10.62
N ILE A 297 -5.17 -0.42 9.45
CA ILE A 297 -6.33 0.44 9.29
C ILE A 297 -7.35 -0.28 8.43
N VAL A 298 -8.42 -0.77 9.07
CA VAL A 298 -9.53 -1.43 8.39
C VAL A 298 -10.49 -0.38 7.84
N THR A 299 -10.76 -0.46 6.53
CA THR A 299 -11.57 0.52 5.79
C THR A 299 -12.55 -0.13 4.82
N SER A 300 -13.38 0.68 4.18
CA SER A 300 -14.30 0.21 3.12
C SER A 300 -13.52 -0.09 1.83
N ASP A 301 -13.76 -1.26 1.25
CA ASP A 301 -13.39 -1.58 -0.14
C ASP A 301 -14.57 -1.23 -1.05
N ASN A 302 -15.27 -2.21 -1.62
CA ASN A 302 -16.55 -2.08 -2.32
C ASN A 302 -17.66 -2.72 -1.45
N PRO A 303 -18.35 -1.96 -0.58
CA PRO A 303 -19.40 -2.51 0.29
C PRO A 303 -20.60 -3.09 -0.45
N ARG A 304 -20.89 -2.60 -1.66
CA ARG A 304 -22.06 -3.01 -2.46
C ARG A 304 -23.35 -2.89 -1.65
N SER A 305 -24.20 -3.92 -1.61
CA SER A 305 -25.46 -3.88 -0.89
C SER A 305 -25.32 -4.07 0.63
N GLU A 306 -24.14 -4.47 1.12
CA GLU A 306 -23.88 -4.70 2.55
C GLU A 306 -23.47 -3.41 3.29
N ASP A 307 -23.79 -3.35 4.59
CA ASP A 307 -23.38 -2.27 5.49
C ASP A 307 -21.84 -2.27 5.66
N PRO A 308 -21.14 -1.17 5.29
CA PRO A 308 -19.68 -1.06 5.45
C PRO A 308 -19.22 -1.29 6.89
N ALA A 309 -19.98 -0.85 7.89
CA ALA A 309 -19.61 -1.01 9.30
C ALA A 309 -19.64 -2.48 9.72
N ALA A 310 -20.64 -3.23 9.26
CA ALA A 310 -20.75 -4.67 9.52
C ALA A 310 -19.61 -5.46 8.86
N ILE A 311 -19.22 -5.09 7.63
CA ILE A 311 -18.06 -5.70 6.95
C ILE A 311 -16.78 -5.43 7.74
N ALA A 312 -16.53 -4.16 8.09
CA ALA A 312 -15.34 -3.77 8.84
C ALA A 312 -15.26 -4.48 10.20
N ALA A 313 -16.37 -4.58 10.93
CA ALA A 313 -16.44 -5.31 12.20
C ALA A 313 -16.10 -6.81 12.03
N ALA A 314 -16.59 -7.44 10.96
CA ALA A 314 -16.26 -8.84 10.64
C ALA A 314 -14.81 -9.05 10.21
N VAL A 315 -14.15 -8.03 9.66
CA VAL A 315 -12.71 -8.06 9.41
C VAL A 315 -11.95 -7.92 10.73
N VAL A 316 -12.26 -6.89 11.51
CA VAL A 316 -11.60 -6.61 12.80
C VAL A 316 -11.74 -7.78 13.79
N SER A 317 -12.83 -8.55 13.76
CA SER A 317 -13.04 -9.66 14.69
C SER A 317 -12.01 -10.78 14.60
N GLY A 318 -11.25 -10.88 13.50
CA GLY A 318 -10.16 -11.85 13.37
C GLY A 318 -8.78 -11.32 13.79
N ALA A 319 -8.66 -10.01 14.08
CA ALA A 319 -7.41 -9.45 14.57
C ALA A 319 -7.19 -9.80 16.06
N PRO A 320 -5.96 -10.16 16.47
CA PRO A 320 -5.66 -10.39 17.88
C PRO A 320 -5.85 -9.11 18.72
N PRO A 321 -6.41 -9.19 19.95
CA PRO A 321 -6.74 -8.02 20.79
C PRO A 321 -5.55 -7.10 21.10
N GLU A 322 -4.34 -7.64 21.13
CA GLU A 322 -3.09 -6.94 21.42
C GLU A 322 -2.53 -6.15 20.23
N ARG A 323 -3.05 -6.37 19.01
CA ARG A 323 -2.57 -5.70 17.80
C ARG A 323 -3.26 -4.34 17.61
N ALA A 324 -2.50 -3.37 17.10
CA ALA A 324 -3.02 -2.03 16.81
C ALA A 324 -3.88 -2.05 15.53
N VAL A 325 -5.19 -2.19 15.69
CA VAL A 325 -6.17 -2.11 14.60
C VAL A 325 -7.08 -0.91 14.78
N VAL A 326 -7.15 -0.06 13.76
CA VAL A 326 -8.00 1.13 13.71
C VAL A 326 -9.06 0.94 12.64
N THR A 327 -10.32 1.24 12.96
CA THR A 327 -11.40 1.28 11.96
C THR A 327 -11.58 2.70 11.45
N GLU A 328 -11.52 2.88 10.13
CA GLU A 328 -11.87 4.13 9.44
C GLU A 328 -12.61 3.78 8.15
N LEU A 329 -13.92 4.01 8.11
CA LEU A 329 -14.76 3.55 6.99
C LEU A 329 -14.53 4.36 5.72
N ASP A 330 -14.13 5.64 5.81
CA ASP A 330 -13.81 6.44 4.64
C ASP A 330 -12.41 6.11 4.13
N ARG A 331 -12.31 5.54 2.93
CA ARG A 331 -11.05 5.02 2.38
C ARG A 331 -9.99 6.09 2.18
N ARG A 332 -10.38 7.31 1.76
CA ARG A 332 -9.45 8.44 1.65
C ARG A 332 -8.90 8.84 3.01
N THR A 333 -9.76 8.92 4.03
CA THR A 333 -9.35 9.26 5.40
C THR A 333 -8.48 8.16 6.01
N ALA A 334 -8.73 6.89 5.70
CA ALA A 334 -7.86 5.79 6.10
C ALA A 334 -6.46 5.92 5.47
N ILE A 335 -6.37 6.18 4.17
CA ILE A 335 -5.10 6.43 3.47
C ILE A 335 -4.39 7.65 4.06
N ARG A 336 -5.10 8.76 4.29
CA ARG A 336 -4.56 9.96 4.95
C ARG A 336 -3.98 9.64 6.33
N LYS A 337 -4.67 8.84 7.15
CA LYS A 337 -4.21 8.44 8.48
C LYS A 337 -2.93 7.62 8.41
N ALA A 338 -2.85 6.67 7.46
CA ALA A 338 -1.64 5.88 7.24
C ALA A 338 -0.46 6.75 6.79
N VAL A 339 -0.69 7.60 5.78
CA VAL A 339 0.31 8.56 5.27
C VAL A 339 0.77 9.52 6.36
N ALA A 340 -0.12 9.97 7.26
CA ALA A 340 0.25 10.84 8.37
C ALA A 340 1.03 10.12 9.48
N ALA A 341 0.80 8.83 9.68
CA ALA A 341 1.47 8.01 10.70
C ALA A 341 2.89 7.57 10.30
N ALA A 342 3.20 7.54 9.00
CA ALA A 342 4.48 7.07 8.49
C ALA A 342 5.66 8.02 8.80
N ALA A 343 6.75 7.49 9.33
CA ALA A 343 8.03 8.14 9.48
C ALA A 343 9.00 7.76 8.34
N ALA A 344 10.14 8.45 8.23
CA ALA A 344 11.17 8.10 7.25
C ALA A 344 11.61 6.63 7.41
N GLY A 345 11.65 5.89 6.31
CA GLY A 345 11.96 4.46 6.29
C GLY A 345 10.76 3.53 6.54
N ASP A 346 9.60 4.03 6.96
CA ASP A 346 8.37 3.23 7.08
C ASP A 346 7.82 2.83 5.69
N VAL A 347 6.92 1.84 5.68
CA VAL A 347 6.20 1.37 4.48
C VAL A 347 4.70 1.41 4.73
N VAL A 348 3.98 2.11 3.86
CA VAL A 348 2.52 2.13 3.82
C VAL A 348 2.03 1.20 2.71
N LEU A 349 1.23 0.20 3.07
CA LEU A 349 0.58 -0.73 2.16
C LEU A 349 -0.89 -0.34 2.00
N ILE A 350 -1.36 -0.11 0.78
CA ILE A 350 -2.78 0.13 0.46
C ILE A 350 -3.29 -1.06 -0.33
N LEU A 351 -4.12 -1.88 0.30
CA LEU A 351 -4.47 -3.21 -0.16
C LEU A 351 -5.96 -3.30 -0.57
N GLY A 352 -6.25 -4.24 -1.46
CA GLY A 352 -7.62 -4.62 -1.86
C GLY A 352 -7.94 -4.24 -3.30
N LYS A 353 -7.92 -2.94 -3.64
CA LYS A 353 -8.42 -2.46 -4.93
C LYS A 353 -7.39 -2.51 -6.05
N GLY A 354 -6.11 -2.35 -5.77
CA GLY A 354 -5.06 -2.36 -6.79
C GLY A 354 -5.33 -1.37 -7.93
N HIS A 355 -5.70 -1.89 -9.10
CA HIS A 355 -5.96 -1.09 -10.31
C HIS A 355 -7.43 -0.67 -10.45
N GLU A 356 -8.32 -1.20 -9.61
CA GLU A 356 -9.74 -0.90 -9.66
C GLU A 356 -10.00 0.58 -9.37
N THR A 357 -10.72 1.23 -10.28
CA THR A 357 -11.21 2.58 -10.09
C THR A 357 -12.68 2.55 -9.67
N GLY A 358 -13.02 3.31 -8.63
CA GLY A 358 -14.37 3.46 -8.12
C GLY A 358 -14.62 2.70 -6.82
N GLN A 359 -15.59 3.16 -6.05
CA GLN A 359 -16.05 2.52 -4.83
C GLN A 359 -17.55 2.25 -4.92
N GLN A 360 -17.94 0.97 -4.92
CA GLN A 360 -19.33 0.57 -5.10
C GLN A 360 -20.07 0.49 -3.76
N PHE A 361 -21.14 1.27 -3.62
CA PHE A 361 -22.11 1.26 -2.53
C PHE A 361 -23.50 0.82 -3.03
N ALA A 362 -24.45 0.63 -2.13
CA ALA A 362 -25.78 0.11 -2.44
C ALA A 362 -26.53 0.94 -3.50
N THR A 363 -26.31 2.26 -3.49
CA THR A 363 -27.05 3.22 -4.33
C THR A 363 -26.19 3.96 -5.33
N ALA A 364 -24.86 3.84 -5.26
CA ALA A 364 -23.95 4.64 -6.08
C ALA A 364 -22.58 3.97 -6.25
N SER A 365 -21.89 4.33 -7.33
CA SER A 365 -20.46 4.11 -7.48
C SER A 365 -19.77 5.46 -7.51
N VAL A 366 -18.86 5.71 -6.56
CA VAL A 366 -18.11 6.97 -6.49
C VAL A 366 -16.72 6.79 -7.09
N PRO A 367 -16.20 7.71 -7.92
CA PRO A 367 -14.85 7.63 -8.44
C PRO A 367 -13.82 7.59 -7.31
N PHE A 368 -12.91 6.61 -7.35
CA PHE A 368 -11.87 6.44 -6.34
C PHE A 368 -10.70 5.65 -6.92
N ASP A 369 -9.47 6.12 -6.78
CA ASP A 369 -8.28 5.39 -7.19
C ASP A 369 -7.23 5.50 -6.08
N ASP A 370 -6.84 4.37 -5.50
CA ASP A 370 -5.89 4.32 -4.38
C ASP A 370 -4.58 5.04 -4.69
N ARG A 371 -4.11 4.98 -5.94
CA ARG A 371 -2.82 5.54 -6.37
C ARG A 371 -2.89 7.06 -6.43
N VAL A 372 -3.97 7.57 -7.02
CA VAL A 372 -4.24 9.01 -7.11
C VAL A 372 -4.42 9.58 -5.71
N VAL A 373 -5.27 8.93 -4.89
CA VAL A 373 -5.55 9.38 -3.51
C VAL A 373 -4.29 9.35 -2.66
N ALA A 374 -3.48 8.29 -2.74
CA ALA A 374 -2.21 8.23 -2.03
C ALA A 374 -1.28 9.37 -2.43
N GLY A 375 -1.10 9.63 -3.73
CA GLY A 375 -0.29 10.75 -4.23
C GLY A 375 -0.80 12.11 -3.75
N GLU A 376 -2.11 12.33 -3.77
CA GLU A 376 -2.75 13.55 -3.24
C GLU A 376 -2.48 13.74 -1.74
N GLU A 377 -2.64 12.69 -0.93
CA GLU A 377 -2.46 12.78 0.53
C GLU A 377 -0.98 12.92 0.92
N ILE A 378 -0.04 12.35 0.14
CA ILE A 378 1.40 12.59 0.32
C ILE A 378 1.73 14.07 0.03
N ASN A 379 1.27 14.59 -1.12
CA ASN A 379 1.47 16.00 -1.48
C ASN A 379 0.83 16.94 -0.46
N ALA A 380 -0.37 16.61 0.02
CA ALA A 380 -1.05 17.39 1.06
C ALA A 380 -0.29 17.37 2.39
N ARG A 381 0.37 16.27 2.75
CA ARG A 381 1.26 16.20 3.91
C ARG A 381 2.47 17.11 3.74
N ALA A 382 3.11 17.10 2.57
CA ALA A 382 4.27 17.94 2.27
C ALA A 382 3.92 19.45 2.22
N ALA A 383 2.74 19.80 1.72
CA ALA A 383 2.24 21.17 1.64
C ALA A 383 1.77 21.73 2.99
N ARG A 384 1.55 20.88 4.00
CA ARG A 384 1.24 21.36 5.36
C ARG A 384 2.52 21.96 5.95
N PRO A 385 2.52 23.24 6.35
CA PRO A 385 3.61 23.76 7.14
C PRO A 385 3.76 22.86 8.37
N PRO A 386 4.99 22.46 8.76
CA PRO A 386 5.18 21.69 9.97
C PRO A 386 4.47 22.46 11.09
N ALA A 387 3.56 21.78 11.79
CA ALA A 387 2.90 22.38 12.93
C ALA A 387 4.01 22.79 13.91
N ALA A 388 4.30 24.09 13.99
CA ALA A 388 5.28 24.57 14.95
C ALA A 388 4.80 24.07 16.32
N PRO A 389 5.59 23.22 17.01
CA PRO A 389 5.18 22.69 18.30
C PRO A 389 4.86 23.89 19.20
N LEU A 390 3.76 23.80 19.96
CA LEU A 390 3.51 24.77 21.01
C LEU A 390 4.75 24.75 21.90
N SER A 391 5.42 25.88 22.04
CA SER A 391 6.60 26.00 22.88
C SER A 391 6.61 27.41 23.41
N TRP A 392 6.15 27.55 24.65
CA TRP A 392 6.15 28.81 25.36
C TRP A 392 7.05 28.73 26.58
N SER A 393 7.71 29.83 26.87
CA SER A 393 8.33 30.11 28.16
C SER A 393 7.27 30.61 29.16
N PRO A 394 7.52 30.52 30.48
CA PRO A 394 6.67 31.17 31.48
C PRO A 394 6.49 32.67 31.25
N ALA A 395 7.48 33.35 30.66
CA ALA A 395 7.41 34.77 30.33
C ALA A 395 6.42 35.07 29.20
N GLU A 396 6.39 34.23 28.16
CA GLU A 396 5.41 34.37 27.06
C GLU A 396 3.99 34.07 27.54
N VAL A 397 3.83 33.06 28.41
CA VAL A 397 2.53 32.79 29.05
C VAL A 397 2.08 33.96 29.91
N ALA A 398 2.99 34.53 30.71
CA ALA A 398 2.70 35.72 31.50
C ALA A 398 2.30 36.92 30.63
N ALA A 399 3.03 37.18 29.53
CA ALA A 399 2.70 38.25 28.60
C ALA A 399 1.32 38.06 27.95
N ALA A 400 0.98 36.83 27.56
CA ALA A 400 -0.31 36.50 26.96
C ALA A 400 -1.49 36.59 27.94
N THR A 401 -1.25 36.43 29.24
CA THR A 401 -2.30 36.32 30.27
C THR A 401 -2.36 37.53 31.22
N GLY A 402 -1.47 38.51 31.04
CA GLY A 402 -1.29 39.60 32.01
C GLY A 402 -0.75 39.13 33.36
N GLY A 403 -0.14 37.94 33.41
CA GLY A 403 0.38 37.32 34.62
C GLY A 403 1.79 37.76 34.99
N ARG A 404 2.28 37.26 36.13
CA ARG A 404 3.67 37.39 36.57
C ARG A 404 4.32 36.01 36.75
N PRO A 405 5.45 35.73 36.08
CA PRO A 405 6.13 34.45 36.23
C PRO A 405 7.05 34.46 37.48
N PHE A 406 7.18 33.31 38.12
CA PHE A 406 8.06 33.02 39.25
C PHE A 406 8.72 31.66 39.07
N GLY A 407 9.96 31.50 39.56
CA GLY A 407 10.77 30.30 39.39
C GLY A 407 11.53 30.25 38.06
N ASP A 408 11.88 29.03 37.62
CA ASP A 408 12.70 28.81 36.42
C ASP A 408 11.98 29.21 35.13
N SER A 409 12.56 30.17 34.39
CA SER A 409 12.05 30.66 33.10
C SER A 409 12.56 29.86 31.90
N SER A 410 13.50 28.94 32.10
CA SER A 410 14.10 28.12 31.05
C SER A 410 13.24 26.92 30.66
N VAL A 411 12.23 26.58 31.47
CA VAL A 411 11.26 25.52 31.16
C VAL A 411 10.51 25.81 29.87
N ARG A 412 10.04 24.75 29.21
CA ARG A 412 9.25 24.82 27.98
C ARG A 412 7.89 24.20 28.19
N ILE A 413 6.86 25.00 27.92
CA ILE A 413 5.46 24.63 28.00
C ILE A 413 5.02 24.23 26.60
N THR A 414 4.67 22.96 26.45
CA THR A 414 4.29 22.36 25.17
C THR A 414 2.85 21.88 25.12
N ARG A 415 2.17 21.86 26.27
CA ARG A 415 0.74 21.53 26.38
C ARG A 415 0.10 22.20 27.60
N VAL A 416 -1.22 22.31 27.60
CA VAL A 416 -2.01 22.91 28.69
C VAL A 416 -3.00 21.86 29.21
N VAL A 417 -3.09 21.70 30.53
CA VAL A 417 -4.02 20.75 31.18
C VAL A 417 -4.72 21.43 32.35
N THR A 418 -5.95 21.00 32.66
CA THR A 418 -6.71 21.44 33.85
C THR A 418 -6.92 20.33 34.86
N ASP A 419 -6.59 19.08 34.52
CA ASP A 419 -6.57 17.94 35.44
C ASP A 419 -5.13 17.68 35.90
N SER A 420 -4.89 17.73 37.21
CA SER A 420 -3.56 17.52 37.78
C SER A 420 -3.04 16.10 37.58
N ARG A 421 -3.93 15.12 37.34
CA ARG A 421 -3.56 13.73 37.04
C ARG A 421 -3.00 13.56 35.62
N GLU A 422 -3.28 14.50 34.74
CA GLU A 422 -2.76 14.55 33.37
C GLU A 422 -1.49 15.41 33.25
N ALA A 423 -1.13 16.10 34.33
CA ALA A 423 0.10 16.87 34.44
C ALA A 423 1.31 15.93 34.27
N GLY A 424 2.25 16.34 33.44
CA GLY A 424 3.44 15.57 33.08
C GLY A 424 4.42 16.45 32.32
N PRO A 425 5.54 15.90 31.85
CA PRO A 425 6.59 16.67 31.18
C PRO A 425 6.05 17.64 30.12
N GLY A 426 6.46 18.91 30.23
CA GLY A 426 6.07 19.99 29.31
C GLY A 426 4.67 20.58 29.54
N ALA A 427 3.90 20.12 30.53
CA ALA A 427 2.55 20.64 30.78
C ALA A 427 2.56 21.96 31.56
N LEU A 428 1.69 22.90 31.18
CA LEU A 428 1.19 23.95 32.04
C LEU A 428 -0.10 23.45 32.70
N PHE A 429 -0.08 23.24 34.02
CA PHE A 429 -1.29 22.93 34.77
C PHE A 429 -2.01 24.24 35.15
N VAL A 430 -3.26 24.39 34.72
CA VAL A 430 -4.08 25.56 35.02
C VAL A 430 -5.01 25.23 36.18
N ALA A 431 -4.79 25.89 37.32
CA ALA A 431 -5.56 25.67 38.52
C ALA A 431 -6.96 26.31 38.41
N MET A 432 -7.96 25.52 38.04
CA MET A 432 -9.35 26.00 37.92
C MET A 432 -10.08 25.94 39.25
N ARG A 433 -10.84 26.99 39.60
CA ARG A 433 -11.80 26.94 40.73
C ARG A 433 -13.08 26.25 40.28
N GLY A 434 -13.35 25.06 40.82
CA GLY A 434 -14.60 24.33 40.63
C GLY A 434 -15.65 24.67 41.69
N LYS A 435 -16.89 24.20 41.49
CA LYS A 435 -17.98 24.37 42.49
C LYS A 435 -17.73 23.58 43.79
N THR A 436 -16.99 22.47 43.71
CA THR A 436 -16.77 21.52 44.81
C THR A 436 -15.31 21.39 45.22
N GLN A 437 -14.36 21.75 44.35
CA GLN A 437 -12.93 21.62 44.59
C GLN A 437 -12.18 22.82 44.02
N ASP A 438 -11.13 23.26 44.71
CA ASP A 438 -10.24 24.33 44.27
C ASP A 438 -8.95 23.74 43.69
N GLY A 439 -8.77 23.88 42.37
CA GLY A 439 -7.62 23.37 41.62
C GLY A 439 -6.26 23.87 42.14
N HIS A 440 -6.23 25.00 42.83
CA HIS A 440 -5.01 25.60 43.37
C HIS A 440 -4.32 24.70 44.40
N GLY A 441 -5.09 23.87 45.12
CA GLY A 441 -4.55 22.89 46.06
C GLY A 441 -3.69 21.79 45.41
N TYR A 442 -3.84 21.58 44.09
CA TYR A 442 -3.14 20.52 43.34
C TYR A 442 -1.92 21.02 42.57
N ALA A 443 -1.57 22.30 42.68
CA ALA A 443 -0.43 22.87 41.96
C ALA A 443 0.89 22.12 42.28
N GLY A 444 1.10 21.76 43.55
CA GLY A 444 2.27 20.98 43.96
C GLY A 444 2.26 19.54 43.42
N ASP A 445 1.09 18.90 43.33
CA ASP A 445 0.95 17.56 42.73
C ASP A 445 1.26 17.58 41.24
N ALA A 446 0.76 18.59 40.52
CA ALA A 446 1.02 18.74 39.10
C ALA A 446 2.53 18.91 38.79
N LEU A 447 3.24 19.69 39.60
CA LEU A 447 4.70 19.83 39.48
C LEU A 447 5.42 18.52 39.80
N ARG A 448 5.02 17.79 40.84
CA ARG A 448 5.57 16.46 41.15
C ARG A 448 5.33 15.45 40.03
N ALA A 449 4.20 15.55 39.33
CA ALA A 449 3.89 14.73 38.17
C ALA A 449 4.72 15.11 36.93
N GLY A 450 5.45 16.25 36.97
CA GLY A 450 6.37 16.69 35.92
C GLY A 450 5.89 17.88 35.10
N ALA A 451 4.86 18.62 35.55
CA ALA A 451 4.46 19.86 34.89
C ALA A 451 5.64 20.83 34.79
N ALA A 452 5.77 21.48 33.63
CA ALA A 452 6.78 22.51 33.39
C ALA A 452 6.50 23.78 34.19
N ALA A 453 5.23 24.14 34.38
CA ALA A 453 4.80 25.25 35.22
C ALA A 453 3.34 25.08 35.66
N VAL A 454 2.91 25.91 36.61
CA VAL A 454 1.50 26.02 37.02
C VAL A 454 0.97 27.45 36.79
N LEU A 455 -0.28 27.58 36.35
CA LEU A 455 -0.99 28.87 36.22
C LEU A 455 -1.99 28.98 37.37
N VAL A 456 -1.80 29.95 38.26
CA VAL A 456 -2.46 30.04 39.57
C VAL A 456 -2.86 31.47 39.91
N GLU A 457 -3.83 31.63 40.80
CA GLU A 457 -4.12 32.90 41.50
C GLU A 457 -3.12 33.16 42.65
N PRO A 458 -3.03 34.40 43.18
CA PRO A 458 -2.12 34.74 44.27
C PRO A 458 -2.29 33.86 45.51
N GLY A 459 -1.18 33.56 46.18
CA GLY A 459 -1.16 32.81 47.45
C GLY A 459 -0.78 31.32 47.34
N VAL A 460 -0.43 30.84 46.15
CA VAL A 460 0.06 29.46 45.94
C VAL A 460 1.59 29.42 45.95
N ALA A 461 2.18 28.73 46.93
CA ALA A 461 3.62 28.56 47.05
C ALA A 461 4.12 27.33 46.26
N ALA A 462 4.01 27.38 44.93
CA ALA A 462 4.50 26.34 44.01
C ALA A 462 5.35 26.99 42.90
N GLU A 463 6.49 26.42 42.51
CA GLU A 463 7.36 26.96 41.46
C GLU A 463 7.89 25.86 40.54
N PRO A 464 7.97 26.09 39.21
CA PRO A 464 7.68 27.34 38.50
C PRO A 464 6.17 27.65 38.41
N ARG A 465 5.78 28.92 38.60
CA ARG A 465 4.39 29.37 38.49
C ARG A 465 4.22 30.65 37.71
N ILE A 466 3.04 30.85 37.13
CA ILE A 466 2.57 32.12 36.61
C ILE A 466 1.36 32.53 37.44
N GLU A 467 1.48 33.64 38.16
CA GLU A 467 0.38 34.20 38.95
C GLU A 467 -0.47 35.14 38.07
N VAL A 468 -1.78 34.91 38.05
CA VAL A 468 -2.77 35.70 37.32
C VAL A 468 -3.91 36.11 38.24
N ALA A 469 -4.63 37.19 37.91
CA ALA A 469 -5.76 37.63 38.72
C ALA A 469 -6.93 36.63 38.72
N ASN A 470 -7.09 35.84 37.64
CA ASN A 470 -8.11 34.82 37.50
C ASN A 470 -7.65 33.76 36.48
N THR A 471 -7.57 32.49 36.88
CA THR A 471 -7.04 31.42 36.02
C THR A 471 -7.94 31.06 34.84
N ALA A 472 -9.27 31.19 34.98
CA ALA A 472 -10.20 30.91 33.89
C ALA A 472 -10.13 31.97 32.78
N VAL A 473 -9.99 33.25 33.17
CA VAL A 473 -9.74 34.36 32.23
C VAL A 473 -8.39 34.17 31.54
N ALA A 474 -7.34 33.85 32.31
CA ALA A 474 -6.02 33.61 31.76
C ALA A 474 -5.99 32.44 30.76
N LEU A 475 -6.70 31.34 31.03
CA LEU A 475 -6.82 30.23 30.08
C LEU A 475 -7.44 30.66 28.74
N ARG A 476 -8.47 31.51 28.80
CA ARG A 476 -9.09 32.08 27.60
C ARG A 476 -8.11 33.00 26.86
N ASP A 477 -7.45 33.91 27.57
CA ASP A 477 -6.55 34.91 26.96
C ASP A 477 -5.34 34.22 26.32
N LEU A 478 -4.87 33.14 26.95
CA LEU A 478 -3.85 32.27 26.39
C LEU A 478 -4.30 31.62 25.06
N ALA A 479 -5.55 31.16 24.98
CA ALA A 479 -6.11 30.64 23.74
C ALA A 479 -6.25 31.73 22.66
N VAL A 480 -6.61 32.96 23.04
CA VAL A 480 -6.67 34.12 22.13
C VAL A 480 -5.28 34.45 21.59
N ALA A 481 -4.28 34.58 22.44
CA ALA A 481 -2.90 34.87 22.03
C ALA A 481 -2.35 33.81 21.06
N ARG A 482 -2.73 32.54 21.25
CA ARG A 482 -2.41 31.48 20.28
C ARG A 482 -3.21 31.63 18.99
N ARG A 483 -4.50 31.93 19.08
CA ARG A 483 -5.38 32.11 17.92
C ARG A 483 -4.93 33.25 17.01
N ASP A 484 -4.46 34.36 17.59
CA ASP A 484 -4.00 35.54 16.85
C ASP A 484 -2.74 35.26 16.01
N GLN A 485 -2.03 34.16 16.28
CA GLN A 485 -0.91 33.69 15.46
C GLN A 485 -1.37 32.98 14.16
N PHE A 486 -2.68 32.74 13.98
CA PHE A 486 -3.22 32.05 12.82
C PHE A 486 -4.25 32.90 12.08
N SER A 487 -4.13 32.95 10.75
CA SER A 487 -5.12 33.56 9.85
C SER A 487 -6.16 32.55 9.31
N VAL A 488 -6.09 31.28 9.71
CA VAL A 488 -6.95 30.21 9.18
C VAL A 488 -8.41 30.43 9.60
N PRO A 489 -9.40 30.52 8.69
CA PRO A 489 -10.81 30.65 9.05
C PRO A 489 -11.30 29.49 9.93
N VAL A 490 -12.08 29.79 10.96
CA VAL A 490 -12.73 28.77 11.82
C VAL A 490 -14.22 28.79 11.57
N ILE A 491 -14.79 27.64 11.22
CA ILE A 491 -16.23 27.46 11.06
C ILE A 491 -16.76 26.77 12.31
N ALA A 492 -17.56 27.50 13.08
CA ALA A 492 -18.23 26.95 14.26
C ALA A 492 -19.55 26.29 13.84
N VAL A 493 -19.76 25.04 14.23
CA VAL A 493 -21.01 24.31 14.02
C VAL A 493 -21.69 24.11 15.37
N THR A 494 -22.90 24.63 15.51
CA THR A 494 -23.71 24.54 16.74
C THR A 494 -25.11 24.03 16.44
N GLY A 495 -25.83 23.56 17.47
CA GLY A 495 -27.19 23.01 17.37
C GLY A 495 -27.41 21.79 18.26
N SER A 496 -28.66 21.39 18.48
CA SER A 496 -28.97 20.24 19.35
C SER A 496 -28.76 18.89 18.64
N THR A 497 -28.91 18.85 17.31
CA THR A 497 -28.76 17.67 16.46
C THR A 497 -27.84 17.96 15.27
N GLY A 498 -27.20 16.93 14.70
CA GLY A 498 -26.44 17.05 13.44
C GLY A 498 -25.07 17.73 13.49
N LYS A 499 -24.63 18.30 14.63
CA LYS A 499 -23.33 19.00 14.76
C LYS A 499 -22.14 18.24 14.18
N THR A 500 -21.98 16.98 14.56
CA THR A 500 -20.86 16.12 14.12
C THR A 500 -20.92 15.90 12.62
N SER A 501 -22.08 15.51 12.10
CA SER A 501 -22.31 15.28 10.68
C SER A 501 -22.07 16.54 9.84
N THR A 502 -22.60 17.70 10.26
CA THR A 502 -22.39 18.98 9.56
C THR A 502 -20.93 19.41 9.58
N LYS A 503 -20.23 19.25 10.71
CA LYS A 503 -18.80 19.53 10.83
C LYS A 503 -17.96 18.62 9.91
N ASP A 504 -18.27 17.33 9.86
CA ASP A 504 -17.55 16.37 9.01
C ASP A 504 -17.82 16.63 7.52
N LEU A 505 -19.06 16.97 7.14
CA LEU A 505 -19.42 17.36 5.77
C LEU A 505 -18.70 18.65 5.33
N LEU A 506 -18.58 19.64 6.21
CA LEU A 506 -17.83 20.87 5.92
C LEU A 506 -16.34 20.59 5.71
N ALA A 507 -15.75 19.71 6.53
CA ALA A 507 -14.36 19.27 6.34
C ALA A 507 -14.15 18.54 5.02
N ALA A 508 -15.13 17.75 4.56
CA ALA A 508 -15.07 17.09 3.26
C ALA A 508 -15.27 18.06 2.08
N ALA A 509 -16.10 19.09 2.25
CA ALA A 509 -16.44 20.05 1.19
C ALA A 509 -15.36 21.14 0.97
N LEU A 510 -14.52 21.41 1.97
CA LEU A 510 -13.56 22.51 1.93
C LEU A 510 -12.13 22.00 1.71
N PRO A 511 -11.39 22.54 0.73
CA PRO A 511 -9.99 22.19 0.54
C PRO A 511 -9.15 22.65 1.73
N ASN A 512 -8.22 21.82 2.19
CA ASN A 512 -7.32 22.10 3.32
C ASN A 512 -8.02 22.37 4.67
N ALA A 513 -9.23 21.83 4.87
CA ALA A 513 -9.94 21.90 6.15
C ALA A 513 -9.59 20.74 7.10
N ALA A 514 -9.64 21.02 8.40
CA ALA A 514 -9.50 20.01 9.45
C ALA A 514 -10.72 20.07 10.38
N ALA A 515 -11.33 18.91 10.67
CA ALA A 515 -12.37 18.77 11.66
C ALA A 515 -11.80 18.27 12.98
N SER A 516 -12.36 18.72 14.12
CA SER A 516 -11.98 18.17 15.42
C SER A 516 -12.30 16.66 15.48
N PRO A 517 -11.40 15.82 16.01
CA PRO A 517 -11.54 14.36 15.97
C PRO A 517 -12.66 13.84 16.88
N LYS A 518 -13.08 14.61 17.89
CA LYS A 518 -14.23 14.34 18.76
C LYS A 518 -14.97 15.64 19.11
N SER A 519 -16.22 15.50 19.56
CA SER A 519 -16.92 16.57 20.28
C SER A 519 -16.43 16.54 21.72
N TYR A 520 -15.56 17.47 22.09
CA TYR A 520 -14.99 17.54 23.44
C TYR A 520 -15.94 18.16 24.48
N ASN A 521 -17.12 18.64 24.07
CA ASN A 521 -18.07 19.39 24.89
C ASN A 521 -19.48 18.77 24.91
N ASN A 522 -19.60 17.44 25.05
CA ASN A 522 -20.92 16.80 25.16
C ASN A 522 -21.54 16.88 26.55
N GLU A 523 -20.81 17.41 27.54
CA GLU A 523 -21.32 17.67 28.88
C GLU A 523 -21.09 19.16 29.21
N VAL A 524 -22.16 19.94 29.13
CA VAL A 524 -22.27 21.28 29.73
C VAL A 524 -23.48 21.29 30.64
#